data_AF-A0A419JNX4-F1
#
_entry.id   AF-A0A419JNX4-F1
#
_cell.length_a   1.000
_cell.length_b   1.000
_cell.length_c   1.000
_cell.angle_alpha   90.00
_cell.angle_beta   90.00
_cell.angle_gamma   90.00
#
_symmetry.space_group_name_H-M   'P 1'
#
loop_
_entity.id
_entity.type
_entity.pdbx_description
1 polymer ?
#
loop_
_entity_poly.entity_id
_entity_poly.type
_entity_poly.pdbx_seq_one_letter_code
_entity_poly.pdbx_strand_id
1 'polypeptide(L)'
;MLVAKKCEPEEEAKTVIAVLKRLPKTLAEARAFASSIRNSKDDLENESLSVRVFPYLKLKKNINNWFKWISVNNLDLIEILEELLSLRKLTKLSSVSSIIRGYELRSGLVQKLIINTSGERAFKSEDIWILTNKTDEDVEFRHKFLSELKFKAPRICLERTLRRAAGIDKIDITTELDYVIIKPWDEKIFKKFEKIIRVKLSGAILDSIERDIQRRKSHLFVVRRLDLSAPRTYALAFYSQKPAAPVKLLWSLKCNAEDAKIINLFLNSTINLLQVLLQRAETRGAFIGLPEYILQDFSIPDPSSLSIKERGVLISLFERVKDVRLPSILEQLRTKHPVRRSIDRAWLKVLGYKGDADSLLDKLYKSLADEILLLKRLMKEGV
;
A
#
# COMPACT_ATOMS: atom_id res chain seq x y z
N MET A 1 -19.33 15.81 9.11
CA MET A 1 -20.71 16.29 8.92
C MET A 1 -20.78 16.92 7.54
N LEU A 2 -21.66 16.43 6.66
CA LEU A 2 -21.91 17.04 5.36
C LEU A 2 -23.14 17.94 5.48
N VAL A 3 -22.97 19.22 5.18
CA VAL A 3 -24.08 20.18 5.13
C VAL A 3 -24.22 20.60 3.68
N ALA A 4 -25.34 20.25 3.06
CA ALA A 4 -25.62 20.59 1.67
C ALA A 4 -27.01 21.21 1.57
N LYS A 5 -27.13 22.24 0.72
CA LYS A 5 -28.40 22.82 0.32
C LYS A 5 -28.67 22.41 -1.13
N LYS A 6 -29.87 21.90 -1.42
CA LYS A 6 -30.30 21.66 -2.80
C LYS A 6 -30.59 23.02 -3.45
N CYS A 7 -29.81 23.37 -4.46
CA CYS A 7 -30.00 24.56 -5.30
C CYS A 7 -29.34 24.34 -6.66
N GLU A 8 -29.69 25.17 -7.65
CA GLU A 8 -28.85 25.33 -8.83
C GLU A 8 -27.63 26.16 -8.44
N PRO A 9 -26.41 25.63 -8.61
CA PRO A 9 -25.20 26.36 -8.26
C PRO A 9 -24.93 27.44 -9.33
N GLU A 10 -24.66 28.67 -8.88
CA GLU A 10 -24.12 29.74 -9.72
C GLU A 10 -22.76 29.32 -10.31
N GLU A 11 -22.35 29.91 -11.44
CA GLU A 11 -21.08 29.56 -12.10
C GLU A 11 -19.86 29.73 -11.17
N GLU A 12 -19.90 30.75 -10.32
CA GLU A 12 -18.85 31.06 -9.33
C GLU A 12 -19.11 30.42 -7.95
N ALA A 13 -20.03 29.45 -7.86
CA ALA A 13 -20.35 28.81 -6.59
C ALA A 13 -19.09 28.26 -5.91
N LYS A 14 -18.93 28.57 -4.63
CA LYS A 14 -17.83 28.11 -3.79
C LYS A 14 -18.30 27.02 -2.83
N THR A 15 -17.43 26.07 -2.55
CA THR A 15 -17.62 25.05 -1.52
C THR A 15 -16.59 25.26 -0.41
N VAL A 16 -17.08 25.41 0.81
CA VAL A 16 -16.27 25.56 2.01
C VAL A 16 -16.05 24.18 2.63
N ILE A 17 -14.80 23.81 2.85
CA ILE A 17 -14.42 22.58 3.54
C ILE A 17 -13.68 22.98 4.80
N ALA A 18 -14.20 22.54 5.94
CA ALA A 18 -13.68 22.90 7.25
C ALA A 18 -13.31 21.66 8.05
N VAL A 19 -12.12 21.69 8.65
CA VAL A 19 -11.66 20.69 9.62
C VAL A 19 -11.59 21.37 10.99
N LEU A 20 -12.31 20.81 11.97
CA LEU A 20 -12.19 21.22 13.37
C LEU A 20 -10.99 20.51 13.98
N LYS A 21 -9.95 21.26 14.34
CA LYS A 21 -8.75 20.71 15.01
C LYS A 21 -9.02 20.29 16.44
N ARG A 22 -10.06 20.87 17.05
CA ARG A 22 -10.62 20.52 18.34
C ARG A 22 -12.11 20.81 18.36
N LEU A 23 -12.83 20.14 19.25
CA LEU A 23 -14.24 20.44 19.49
C LEU A 23 -14.37 21.74 20.30
N PRO A 24 -15.43 22.54 20.05
CA PRO A 24 -15.76 23.67 20.92
C PRO A 24 -16.14 23.16 22.31
N LYS A 25 -15.66 23.83 23.36
CA LYS A 25 -15.94 23.51 24.77
C LYS A 25 -17.19 24.22 25.29
N THR A 26 -17.63 25.28 24.62
CA THR A 26 -18.79 26.09 25.02
C THR A 26 -19.70 26.39 23.84
N LEU A 27 -20.97 26.75 24.13
CA LEU A 27 -21.92 27.17 23.10
C LEU A 27 -21.46 28.44 22.37
N ALA A 28 -20.85 29.39 23.10
CA ALA A 28 -20.30 30.60 22.51
C ALA A 28 -19.20 30.28 21.50
N GLU A 29 -18.32 29.35 21.84
CA GLU A 29 -17.26 28.88 20.96
C GLU A 29 -17.82 28.12 19.74
N ALA A 30 -18.82 27.26 19.94
CA ALA A 30 -19.49 26.57 18.84
C ALA A 30 -20.12 27.55 17.84
N ARG A 31 -20.75 28.64 18.34
CA ARG A 31 -21.27 29.73 17.51
C ARG A 31 -20.16 30.49 16.79
N ALA A 32 -19.04 30.76 17.45
CA ALA A 32 -17.88 31.40 16.83
C ALA A 32 -17.29 30.55 15.69
N PHE A 33 -17.18 29.23 15.88
CA PHE A 33 -16.73 28.31 14.84
C PHE A 33 -17.71 28.29 13.66
N ALA A 34 -19.01 28.15 13.93
CA ALA A 34 -20.04 28.14 12.90
C ALA A 34 -20.08 29.46 12.11
N SER A 35 -19.92 30.61 12.78
CA SER A 35 -19.84 31.93 12.14
C SER A 35 -18.61 32.04 11.25
N SER A 36 -17.45 31.58 11.73
CA SER A 36 -16.20 31.58 10.97
C SER A 36 -16.35 30.76 9.69
N ILE A 37 -16.88 29.53 9.79
CA ILE A 37 -17.09 28.65 8.64
C ILE A 37 -18.09 29.27 7.65
N ARG A 38 -19.24 29.79 8.13
CA ARG A 38 -20.30 30.35 7.28
C ARG A 38 -19.84 31.57 6.50
N ASN A 39 -19.00 32.41 7.10
CA ASN A 39 -18.58 33.69 6.53
C ASN A 39 -17.22 33.60 5.80
N SER A 40 -16.60 32.42 5.74
CA SER A 40 -15.32 32.21 5.06
C SER A 40 -15.46 32.43 3.56
N LYS A 41 -14.80 33.45 3.03
CA LYS A 41 -14.69 33.72 1.58
C LYS A 41 -13.36 33.22 0.99
N ASP A 42 -12.37 33.08 1.86
CA ASP A 42 -10.99 32.71 1.59
C ASP A 42 -10.52 31.64 2.59
N ASP A 43 -9.33 31.11 2.36
CA ASP A 43 -8.73 30.10 3.21
C ASP A 43 -8.38 30.65 4.60
N LEU A 44 -8.56 29.82 5.62
CA LEU A 44 -8.33 30.18 7.01
C LEU A 44 -7.59 29.05 7.71
N GLU A 45 -6.52 29.38 8.44
CA GLU A 45 -5.75 28.43 9.22
C GLU A 45 -5.51 29.01 10.61
N ASN A 46 -6.05 28.38 11.66
CA ASN A 46 -5.80 28.79 13.04
C ASN A 46 -5.73 27.57 13.97
N GLU A 47 -5.52 27.77 15.28
CA GLU A 47 -5.38 26.67 16.25
C GLU A 47 -6.63 25.80 16.40
N SER A 48 -7.79 26.34 16.06
CA SER A 48 -9.09 25.72 16.32
C SER A 48 -9.70 25.07 15.09
N LEU A 49 -9.48 25.64 13.90
CA LEU A 49 -10.05 25.18 12.65
C LEU A 49 -9.15 25.49 11.45
N SER A 50 -9.26 24.66 10.43
CA SER A 50 -8.73 24.88 9.08
C SER A 50 -9.91 24.96 8.12
N VAL A 51 -9.93 25.95 7.24
CA VAL A 51 -10.93 26.12 6.19
C VAL A 51 -10.20 26.28 4.86
N ARG A 52 -10.70 25.57 3.85
CA ARG A 52 -10.36 25.81 2.44
C ARG A 52 -11.62 26.10 1.63
N VAL A 53 -11.51 27.05 0.72
CA VAL A 53 -12.60 27.47 -0.14
C VAL A 53 -12.30 27.07 -1.58
N PHE A 54 -13.02 26.07 -2.09
CA PHE A 54 -12.82 25.55 -3.43
C PHE A 54 -13.91 26.01 -4.40
N PRO A 55 -13.59 26.28 -5.68
CA PRO A 55 -14.61 26.39 -6.71
C PRO A 55 -15.43 25.10 -6.81
N TYR A 56 -16.76 25.21 -6.87
CA TYR A 56 -17.67 24.07 -6.98
C TYR A 56 -17.33 23.17 -8.18
N LEU A 57 -16.89 23.77 -9.29
CA LEU A 57 -16.43 23.04 -10.47
C LEU A 57 -15.28 22.05 -10.16
N LYS A 58 -14.42 22.34 -9.18
CA LYS A 58 -13.32 21.46 -8.76
C LYS A 58 -13.84 20.16 -8.13
N LEU A 59 -14.94 20.24 -7.38
CA LEU A 59 -15.62 19.08 -6.79
C LEU A 59 -16.38 18.28 -7.86
N LYS A 60 -17.03 18.97 -8.81
CA LYS A 60 -17.74 18.34 -9.93
C LYS A 60 -16.81 17.55 -10.85
N LYS A 61 -15.54 17.97 -10.99
CA LYS A 61 -14.52 17.21 -11.73
C LYS A 61 -14.05 15.93 -11.03
N ASN A 62 -14.31 15.76 -9.73
CA ASN A 62 -13.79 14.67 -8.90
C ASN A 62 -14.89 13.92 -8.13
N ILE A 63 -16.00 13.58 -8.80
CA ILE A 63 -17.17 12.93 -8.15
C ILE A 63 -16.89 11.52 -7.61
N ASN A 64 -15.87 10.84 -8.12
CA ASN A 64 -15.57 9.45 -7.74
C ASN A 64 -15.02 9.31 -6.32
N ASN A 65 -14.43 10.38 -5.77
CA ASN A 65 -13.80 10.32 -4.45
C ASN A 65 -13.73 11.70 -3.76
N TRP A 66 -14.86 12.13 -3.18
CA TRP A 66 -14.88 13.35 -2.35
C TRP A 66 -14.19 13.21 -0.99
N PHE A 67 -13.85 11.98 -0.57
CA PHE A 67 -13.13 11.75 0.68
C PHE A 67 -11.80 12.51 0.71
N LYS A 68 -11.14 12.67 -0.45
CA LYS A 68 -9.84 13.37 -0.54
C LYS A 68 -9.83 14.73 0.14
N TRP A 69 -10.94 15.45 0.08
CA TRP A 69 -11.05 16.80 0.61
C TRP A 69 -11.16 16.88 2.13
N ILE A 70 -11.52 15.78 2.79
CA ILE A 70 -11.70 15.71 4.24
C ILE A 70 -10.80 14.65 4.88
N SER A 71 -9.82 14.15 4.13
CA SER A 71 -9.03 12.96 4.47
C SER A 71 -7.87 13.23 5.44
N VAL A 72 -7.51 14.50 5.63
CA VAL A 72 -6.35 14.98 6.39
C VAL A 72 -6.71 16.23 7.18
N ASN A 73 -5.97 16.48 8.27
CA ASN A 73 -6.13 17.69 9.07
C ASN A 73 -5.43 18.89 8.44
N ASN A 74 -4.24 18.69 7.86
CA ASN A 74 -3.53 19.70 7.09
C ASN A 74 -4.02 19.74 5.63
N LEU A 75 -4.88 20.70 5.30
CA LEU A 75 -5.48 20.81 3.96
C LEU A 75 -4.47 21.23 2.86
N ASP A 76 -3.30 21.80 3.21
CA ASP A 76 -2.22 22.09 2.25
C ASP A 76 -1.77 20.84 1.49
N LEU A 77 -1.88 19.66 2.11
CA LEU A 77 -1.47 18.40 1.52
C LEU A 77 -2.24 18.08 0.23
N ILE A 78 -3.48 18.56 0.10
CA ILE A 78 -4.29 18.38 -1.09
C ILE A 78 -3.71 19.17 -2.26
N GLU A 79 -3.34 20.42 -2.03
CA GLU A 79 -2.74 21.29 -3.05
C GLU A 79 -1.36 20.80 -3.46
N ILE A 80 -0.53 20.40 -2.49
CA ILE A 80 0.78 19.79 -2.76
C ILE A 80 0.61 18.54 -3.63
N LEU A 81 -0.39 17.69 -3.34
CA LEU A 81 -0.64 16.54 -4.19
C LEU A 81 -1.04 16.96 -5.61
N GLU A 82 -1.97 17.90 -5.74
CA GLU A 82 -2.42 18.37 -7.06
C GLU A 82 -1.28 18.98 -7.88
N GLU A 83 -0.38 19.76 -7.26
CA GLU A 83 0.84 20.27 -7.88
C GLU A 83 1.73 19.12 -8.36
N LEU A 84 2.04 18.15 -7.48
CA LEU A 84 2.89 17.01 -7.82
C LEU A 84 2.30 16.11 -8.91
N LEU A 85 0.98 15.92 -8.92
CA LEU A 85 0.29 15.12 -9.93
C LEU A 85 0.09 15.85 -11.26
N SER A 86 0.21 17.19 -11.26
CA SER A 86 0.22 17.99 -12.50
C SER A 86 1.55 17.92 -13.26
N LEU A 87 2.60 17.35 -12.64
CA LEU A 87 3.88 17.15 -13.28
C LEU A 87 3.77 16.20 -14.47
N ARG A 88 4.65 16.40 -15.46
CA ARG A 88 4.64 15.62 -16.70
C ARG A 88 4.96 14.15 -16.41
N LYS A 89 4.53 13.27 -17.33
CA LYS A 89 4.84 11.81 -17.36
C LYS A 89 4.06 10.95 -16.36
N LEU A 90 3.07 11.53 -15.67
CA LEU A 90 2.12 10.77 -14.87
C LEU A 90 0.88 10.42 -15.69
N THR A 91 0.37 9.22 -15.50
CA THR A 91 -0.89 8.72 -16.08
C THR A 91 -1.61 7.83 -15.07
N LYS A 92 -2.83 7.41 -15.37
CA LYS A 92 -3.57 6.48 -14.52
C LYS A 92 -2.91 5.10 -14.49
N LEU A 93 -2.84 4.47 -13.32
CA LEU A 93 -2.29 3.12 -13.17
C LEU A 93 -2.98 2.09 -14.06
N SER A 94 -4.29 2.21 -14.23
CA SER A 94 -5.08 1.38 -15.15
C SER A 94 -4.60 1.43 -16.61
N SER A 95 -3.95 2.53 -17.02
CA SER A 95 -3.37 2.67 -18.37
C SER A 95 -1.99 2.01 -18.51
N VAL A 96 -1.29 1.76 -17.41
CA VAL A 96 0.08 1.20 -17.41
C VAL A 96 0.07 -0.30 -17.07
N SER A 97 -0.86 -0.74 -16.22
CA SER A 97 -0.84 -2.11 -15.71
C SER A 97 -2.23 -2.63 -15.37
N SER A 98 -2.50 -3.89 -15.74
CA SER A 98 -3.65 -4.61 -15.22
C SER A 98 -3.44 -4.94 -13.73
N ILE A 99 -4.44 -4.60 -12.92
CA ILE A 99 -4.45 -4.83 -11.48
C ILE A 99 -5.23 -6.12 -11.21
N ILE A 100 -4.60 -7.11 -10.58
CA ILE A 100 -5.27 -8.37 -10.25
C ILE A 100 -5.16 -8.62 -8.75
N ARG A 101 -6.30 -8.83 -8.09
CA ARG A 101 -6.32 -9.16 -6.65
C ARG A 101 -5.54 -10.45 -6.38
N GLY A 102 -4.76 -10.51 -5.31
CA GLY A 102 -4.12 -11.74 -4.85
C GLY A 102 -5.12 -12.89 -4.59
N TYR A 103 -4.63 -14.12 -4.53
CA TYR A 103 -5.50 -15.31 -4.52
C TYR A 103 -6.27 -15.45 -3.21
N GLU A 104 -7.42 -16.11 -3.30
CA GLU A 104 -8.32 -16.25 -2.15
C GLU A 104 -7.85 -17.32 -1.16
N LEU A 105 -8.05 -17.04 0.13
CA LEU A 105 -7.65 -17.94 1.21
C LEU A 105 -8.67 -19.05 1.51
N ARG A 106 -9.82 -19.05 0.80
CA ARG A 106 -10.91 -20.05 0.84
C ARG A 106 -11.25 -20.52 2.27
N SER A 107 -11.76 -19.60 3.09
CA SER A 107 -12.12 -19.86 4.49
C SER A 107 -10.99 -20.46 5.34
N GLY A 108 -9.74 -20.09 5.04
CA GLY A 108 -8.57 -20.54 5.79
C GLY A 108 -7.90 -21.81 5.24
N LEU A 109 -8.54 -22.51 4.29
CA LEU A 109 -7.97 -23.71 3.66
C LEU A 109 -6.57 -23.46 3.10
N VAL A 110 -6.44 -22.45 2.23
CA VAL A 110 -5.17 -22.17 1.55
C VAL A 110 -4.11 -21.66 2.53
N GLN A 111 -4.51 -21.07 3.67
CA GLN A 111 -3.56 -20.62 4.69
C GLN A 111 -2.76 -21.80 5.27
N LYS A 112 -3.41 -22.96 5.45
CA LYS A 112 -2.78 -24.19 5.94
C LYS A 112 -1.82 -24.83 4.92
N LEU A 113 -1.82 -24.36 3.67
CA LEU A 113 -0.94 -24.80 2.59
C LEU A 113 0.28 -23.88 2.40
N ILE A 114 0.34 -22.78 3.15
CA ILE A 114 1.42 -21.80 3.03
C ILE A 114 2.56 -22.15 3.99
N ILE A 115 3.76 -22.19 3.43
CA ILE A 115 5.04 -22.41 4.12
C ILE A 115 5.71 -21.05 4.24
N ASN A 116 5.83 -20.55 5.47
CA ASN A 116 6.42 -19.24 5.75
C ASN A 116 7.94 -19.35 5.73
N THR A 117 8.60 -18.35 5.15
CA THR A 117 10.07 -18.29 5.03
C THR A 117 10.82 -18.28 6.36
N SER A 118 10.21 -17.81 7.44
CA SER A 118 10.81 -17.81 8.77
C SER A 118 9.77 -17.92 9.88
N GLY A 119 10.23 -18.27 11.09
CA GLY A 119 9.39 -18.30 12.28
C GLY A 119 8.88 -16.92 12.68
N GLU A 120 9.66 -15.87 12.41
CA GLU A 120 9.18 -14.50 12.50
C GLU A 120 7.98 -14.35 11.57
N ARG A 121 8.13 -14.60 10.27
CA ARG A 121 7.07 -14.43 9.26
C ARG A 121 5.75 -15.17 9.57
N ALA A 122 5.81 -16.27 10.31
CA ALA A 122 4.67 -17.03 10.81
C ALA A 122 3.99 -16.40 12.04
N PHE A 123 3.47 -15.16 11.94
CA PHE A 123 2.92 -14.43 13.10
C PHE A 123 1.63 -14.99 13.66
N LYS A 124 0.75 -15.54 12.82
CA LYS A 124 -0.59 -15.95 13.24
C LYS A 124 -0.62 -17.41 13.67
N SER A 125 -1.65 -17.78 14.43
CA SER A 125 -1.94 -19.16 14.83
C SER A 125 -2.13 -20.08 13.62
N GLU A 126 -2.67 -19.55 12.53
CA GLU A 126 -2.92 -20.30 11.29
C GLU A 126 -1.65 -20.49 10.43
N ASP A 127 -0.59 -19.72 10.68
CA ASP A 127 0.69 -19.84 9.99
C ASP A 127 1.51 -20.99 10.62
N ILE A 128 1.13 -22.22 10.31
CA ILE A 128 1.62 -23.42 11.02
C ILE A 128 2.88 -24.04 10.41
N TRP A 129 3.29 -23.65 9.20
CA TRP A 129 4.47 -24.20 8.54
C TRP A 129 5.58 -23.16 8.41
N ILE A 130 6.80 -23.58 8.76
CA ILE A 130 8.03 -22.77 8.68
C ILE A 130 9.04 -23.51 7.83
N LEU A 131 9.60 -22.81 6.85
CA LEU A 131 10.70 -23.26 6.01
C LEU A 131 11.93 -23.60 6.87
N THR A 132 12.55 -24.76 6.63
CA THR A 132 13.80 -25.16 7.29
C THR A 132 14.96 -25.23 6.31
N ASN A 133 14.72 -25.70 5.09
CA ASN A 133 15.73 -25.80 4.05
C ASN A 133 15.09 -25.64 2.66
N LYS A 134 15.87 -25.17 1.68
CA LYS A 134 15.46 -25.10 0.28
C LYS A 134 16.65 -25.42 -0.63
N THR A 135 16.43 -26.29 -1.60
CA THR A 135 17.30 -26.54 -2.74
C THR A 135 16.56 -26.17 -4.03
N ASP A 136 17.18 -26.37 -5.18
CA ASP A 136 16.50 -26.18 -6.47
C ASP A 136 15.41 -27.23 -6.71
N GLU A 137 15.57 -28.42 -6.15
CA GLU A 137 14.67 -29.57 -6.33
C GLU A 137 13.62 -29.69 -5.23
N ASP A 138 13.95 -29.29 -4.00
CA ASP A 138 13.15 -29.61 -2.81
C ASP A 138 13.01 -28.44 -1.84
N VAL A 139 11.92 -28.46 -1.09
CA VAL A 139 11.67 -27.56 0.03
C VAL A 139 11.33 -28.38 1.27
N GLU A 140 12.06 -28.15 2.34
CA GLU A 140 11.82 -28.75 3.64
C GLU A 140 11.19 -27.75 4.58
N PHE A 141 10.21 -28.19 5.34
CA PHE A 141 9.49 -27.35 6.27
C PHE A 141 9.01 -28.15 7.48
N ARG A 142 8.85 -27.45 8.59
CA ARG A 142 8.41 -28.04 9.86
C ARG A 142 7.15 -27.38 10.37
N HIS A 143 6.43 -28.10 11.22
CA HIS A 143 5.34 -27.53 11.99
C HIS A 143 5.90 -26.52 13.00
N LYS A 144 5.22 -25.39 13.15
CA LYS A 144 5.63 -24.28 14.03
C LYS A 144 5.71 -24.72 15.49
N PHE A 145 4.70 -25.45 15.96
CA PHE A 145 4.55 -25.87 17.36
C PHE A 145 5.05 -27.30 17.65
N LEU A 146 5.30 -28.10 16.62
CA LEU A 146 5.70 -29.51 16.75
C LEU A 146 6.96 -29.69 15.90
N SER A 147 8.13 -29.26 16.41
CA SER A 147 9.37 -29.15 15.62
C SER A 147 9.81 -30.47 14.98
N GLU A 148 9.51 -31.60 15.61
CA GLU A 148 9.80 -32.95 15.11
C GLU A 148 8.96 -33.31 13.88
N LEU A 149 7.84 -32.62 13.66
CA LEU A 149 6.96 -32.84 12.53
C LEU A 149 7.47 -32.07 11.31
N LYS A 150 8.20 -32.78 10.47
CA LYS A 150 8.85 -32.25 9.26
C LYS A 150 8.29 -32.88 7.99
N PHE A 151 8.32 -32.11 6.93
CA PHE A 151 7.95 -32.52 5.58
C PHE A 151 9.01 -32.05 4.59
N LYS A 152 9.18 -32.85 3.54
CA LYS A 152 9.98 -32.53 2.37
C LYS A 152 9.06 -32.65 1.16
N ALA A 153 8.97 -31.59 0.38
CA ALA A 153 8.14 -31.53 -0.82
C ALA A 153 8.98 -31.12 -2.03
N PRO A 154 8.83 -31.79 -3.18
CA PRO A 154 9.45 -31.36 -4.42
C PRO A 154 9.03 -29.94 -4.79
N ARG A 155 9.96 -29.15 -5.32
CA ARG A 155 9.76 -27.75 -5.71
C ARG A 155 8.64 -27.61 -6.73
N ILE A 156 8.46 -28.59 -7.61
CA ILE A 156 7.38 -28.64 -8.62
C ILE A 156 5.97 -28.72 -8.01
N CYS A 157 5.85 -29.17 -6.76
CA CYS A 157 4.59 -29.23 -6.03
C CYS A 157 4.23 -27.92 -5.33
N LEU A 158 5.09 -26.91 -5.44
CA LEU A 158 5.00 -25.64 -4.73
C LEU A 158 5.00 -24.46 -5.69
N GLU A 159 4.41 -23.35 -5.26
CA GLU A 159 4.56 -22.06 -5.91
C GLU A 159 5.05 -20.98 -4.97
N ARG A 160 5.69 -19.94 -5.54
CA ARG A 160 6.13 -18.79 -4.75
C ARG A 160 4.94 -17.89 -4.44
N THR A 161 4.85 -17.45 -3.20
CA THR A 161 3.79 -16.58 -2.72
C THR A 161 4.29 -15.52 -1.74
N LEU A 162 3.43 -14.55 -1.47
CA LEU A 162 3.60 -13.59 -0.41
C LEU A 162 2.42 -13.67 0.55
N ARG A 163 2.65 -14.24 1.75
CA ARG A 163 1.58 -14.42 2.75
C ARG A 163 1.11 -13.10 3.33
N ARG A 164 2.04 -12.18 3.60
CA ARG A 164 1.81 -10.87 4.23
C ARG A 164 2.92 -9.90 3.82
N ALA A 165 2.56 -8.62 3.72
CA ALA A 165 3.52 -7.52 3.60
C ALA A 165 4.13 -7.11 4.95
N ALA A 166 3.37 -7.24 6.04
CA ALA A 166 3.83 -6.86 7.36
C ALA A 166 5.02 -7.72 7.79
N GLY A 167 6.10 -7.07 8.23
CA GLY A 167 7.35 -7.75 8.56
C GLY A 167 8.39 -7.77 7.44
N ILE A 168 8.07 -7.28 6.24
CA ILE A 168 8.98 -7.23 5.09
C ILE A 168 9.63 -5.85 5.00
N ASP A 169 10.88 -5.76 5.42
CA ASP A 169 11.60 -4.49 5.52
C ASP A 169 12.38 -4.12 4.24
N LYS A 170 12.27 -4.92 3.17
CA LYS A 170 12.90 -4.65 1.87
C LYS A 170 11.88 -4.47 0.77
N ILE A 171 12.23 -3.70 -0.25
CA ILE A 171 11.36 -3.52 -1.43
C ILE A 171 11.55 -4.62 -2.47
N ASP A 172 12.72 -5.28 -2.52
CA ASP A 172 12.89 -6.54 -3.26
C ASP A 172 12.75 -7.73 -2.31
N ILE A 173 11.80 -8.59 -2.65
CA ILE A 173 11.42 -9.76 -1.84
C ILE A 173 11.80 -11.07 -2.49
N THR A 174 12.65 -11.07 -3.53
CA THR A 174 13.02 -12.27 -4.30
C THR A 174 13.48 -13.42 -3.39
N THR A 175 14.19 -13.11 -2.31
CA THR A 175 14.70 -14.08 -1.32
C THR A 175 13.75 -14.34 -0.14
N GLU A 176 12.70 -13.52 -0.01
CA GLU A 176 11.72 -13.48 1.11
C GLU A 176 10.34 -14.04 0.75
N LEU A 177 10.22 -14.67 -0.42
CA LEU A 177 8.99 -15.29 -0.88
C LEU A 177 8.71 -16.59 -0.13
N ASP A 178 7.49 -16.67 0.39
CA ASP A 178 6.91 -17.86 0.98
C ASP A 178 6.58 -18.88 -0.12
N TYR A 179 6.20 -20.09 0.29
CA TYR A 179 5.73 -21.12 -0.64
C TYR A 179 4.28 -21.49 -0.35
N VAL A 180 3.55 -21.92 -1.38
CA VAL A 180 2.22 -22.50 -1.26
C VAL A 180 2.20 -23.85 -1.95
N ILE A 181 1.67 -24.85 -1.25
CA ILE A 181 1.48 -26.20 -1.81
C ILE A 181 0.34 -26.16 -2.83
N ILE A 182 0.63 -26.60 -4.05
CA ILE A 182 -0.31 -26.61 -5.17
C ILE A 182 -0.57 -28.01 -5.74
N LYS A 183 0.27 -29.00 -5.43
CA LYS A 183 0.11 -30.39 -5.89
C LYS A 183 0.46 -31.37 -4.77
N PRO A 184 -0.12 -32.58 -4.79
CA PRO A 184 0.39 -33.66 -3.96
C PRO A 184 1.79 -34.08 -4.43
N TRP A 185 2.51 -34.81 -3.59
CA TRP A 185 3.78 -35.47 -3.95
C TRP A 185 3.67 -36.97 -3.66
N ASP A 186 4.45 -37.49 -2.71
CA ASP A 186 4.33 -38.85 -2.22
C ASP A 186 3.00 -39.06 -1.48
N GLU A 187 2.25 -40.09 -1.89
CA GLU A 187 0.88 -40.33 -1.40
C GLU A 187 0.83 -40.55 0.12
N LYS A 188 1.76 -41.31 0.68
CA LYS A 188 1.76 -41.64 2.12
C LYS A 188 2.11 -40.41 2.94
N ILE A 189 3.12 -39.65 2.53
CA ILE A 189 3.55 -38.41 3.19
C ILE A 189 2.46 -37.34 3.06
N PHE A 190 1.84 -37.21 1.89
CA PHE A 190 0.78 -36.24 1.66
C PHE A 190 -0.47 -36.55 2.48
N LYS A 191 -0.88 -37.82 2.59
CA LYS A 191 -1.97 -38.23 3.50
C LYS A 191 -1.68 -37.91 4.96
N LYS A 192 -0.42 -38.06 5.40
CA LYS A 192 0.00 -37.63 6.75
C LYS A 192 -0.15 -36.12 6.91
N PHE A 193 0.29 -35.34 5.92
CA PHE A 193 0.13 -33.89 5.88
C PHE A 193 -1.35 -33.47 5.99
N GLU A 194 -2.25 -34.07 5.20
CA GLU A 194 -3.70 -33.84 5.24
C GLU A 194 -4.31 -34.07 6.63
N LYS A 195 -3.91 -35.16 7.29
CA LYS A 195 -4.37 -35.50 8.66
C LYS A 195 -3.98 -34.42 9.67
N ILE A 196 -2.79 -33.82 9.54
CA ILE A 196 -2.31 -32.77 10.45
C ILE A 196 -3.07 -31.47 10.24
N ILE A 197 -3.26 -31.06 8.98
CA ILE A 197 -4.02 -29.84 8.68
C ILE A 197 -5.53 -30.02 8.88
N ARG A 198 -5.98 -31.26 9.12
CA ARG A 198 -7.38 -31.69 9.28
C ARG A 198 -8.23 -31.32 8.07
N VAL A 199 -7.67 -31.50 6.87
CA VAL A 199 -8.38 -31.25 5.61
C VAL A 199 -7.97 -32.28 4.58
N LYS A 200 -8.97 -32.84 3.88
CA LYS A 200 -8.78 -33.65 2.67
C LYS A 200 -8.74 -32.74 1.44
N LEU A 201 -7.66 -32.83 0.67
CA LEU A 201 -7.38 -32.04 -0.52
C LEU A 201 -7.57 -32.92 -1.75
N SER A 202 -8.73 -32.82 -2.39
CA SER A 202 -8.94 -33.49 -3.68
C SER A 202 -8.08 -32.84 -4.78
N GLY A 203 -7.77 -33.60 -5.83
CA GLY A 203 -7.08 -33.08 -7.02
C GLY A 203 -7.77 -31.82 -7.57
N ALA A 204 -9.11 -31.85 -7.70
CA ALA A 204 -9.88 -30.70 -8.17
C ALA A 204 -9.71 -29.43 -7.31
N ILE A 205 -9.56 -29.57 -5.99
CA ILE A 205 -9.29 -28.43 -5.09
C ILE A 205 -7.89 -27.86 -5.36
N LEU A 206 -6.88 -28.73 -5.45
CA LEU A 206 -5.50 -28.34 -5.69
C LEU A 206 -5.32 -27.71 -7.08
N ASP A 207 -5.92 -28.29 -8.12
CA ASP A 207 -5.89 -27.74 -9.49
C ASP A 207 -6.55 -26.35 -9.54
N SER A 208 -7.65 -26.18 -8.80
CA SER A 208 -8.32 -24.89 -8.69
C SER A 208 -7.44 -23.85 -7.98
N ILE A 209 -6.68 -24.25 -6.96
CA ILE A 209 -5.72 -23.39 -6.27
C ILE A 209 -4.55 -23.04 -7.20
N GLU A 210 -3.98 -24.01 -7.89
CA GLU A 210 -2.92 -23.82 -8.87
C GLU A 210 -3.35 -22.82 -9.94
N ARG A 211 -4.49 -23.03 -10.60
CA ARG A 211 -5.01 -22.10 -11.63
C ARG A 211 -5.18 -20.68 -11.09
N ASP A 212 -5.68 -20.53 -9.86
CA ASP A 212 -5.88 -19.22 -9.25
C ASP A 212 -4.54 -18.49 -9.00
N ILE A 213 -3.52 -19.23 -8.57
CA ILE A 213 -2.15 -18.75 -8.36
C ILE A 213 -1.47 -18.40 -9.68
N GLN A 214 -1.49 -19.28 -10.69
CA GLN A 214 -0.81 -19.05 -11.97
C GLN A 214 -1.28 -17.76 -12.63
N ARG A 215 -2.60 -17.51 -12.67
CA ARG A 215 -3.19 -16.27 -13.21
C ARG A 215 -2.66 -14.99 -12.54
N ARG A 216 -2.24 -15.07 -11.27
CA ARG A 216 -1.85 -13.93 -10.43
C ARG A 216 -0.35 -13.70 -10.33
N LYS A 217 0.47 -14.57 -10.93
CA LYS A 217 1.92 -14.39 -10.91
C LYS A 217 2.33 -13.05 -11.51
N SER A 218 3.14 -12.27 -10.80
CA SER A 218 3.73 -11.04 -11.30
C SER A 218 5.09 -10.79 -10.64
N HIS A 219 5.79 -9.75 -11.13
CA HIS A 219 7.01 -9.23 -10.52
C HIS A 219 6.75 -8.12 -9.50
N LEU A 220 5.55 -7.51 -9.52
CA LEU A 220 5.22 -6.36 -8.70
C LEU A 220 3.93 -6.59 -7.92
N PHE A 221 3.99 -6.28 -6.62
CA PHE A 221 2.87 -6.38 -5.69
C PHE A 221 2.66 -5.07 -4.95
N VAL A 222 1.39 -4.72 -4.68
CA VAL A 222 1.02 -3.53 -3.91
C VAL A 222 0.10 -3.92 -2.78
N VAL A 223 0.34 -3.39 -1.59
CA VAL A 223 -0.53 -3.61 -0.44
C VAL A 223 -1.96 -3.14 -0.73
N ARG A 224 -2.95 -3.99 -0.43
CA ARG A 224 -4.37 -3.63 -0.57
C ARG A 224 -4.95 -3.11 0.74
N ARG A 225 -4.50 -3.66 1.86
CA ARG A 225 -4.94 -3.32 3.21
C ARG A 225 -3.75 -3.32 4.16
N LEU A 226 -3.61 -2.26 4.93
CA LEU A 226 -2.52 -2.09 5.87
C LEU A 226 -2.87 -1.05 6.93
N ASP A 227 -2.14 -1.08 8.04
CA ASP A 227 -2.05 0.02 8.99
C ASP A 227 -0.76 0.79 8.69
N LEU A 228 -0.90 2.05 8.25
CA LEU A 228 0.24 2.91 7.93
C LEU A 228 1.10 3.26 9.16
N SER A 229 0.51 3.19 10.35
CA SER A 229 1.14 3.57 11.61
C SER A 229 1.76 2.39 12.37
N ALA A 230 1.58 1.17 11.84
CA ALA A 230 2.05 -0.05 12.46
C ALA A 230 3.59 -0.15 12.38
N PRO A 231 4.27 -0.57 13.47
CA PRO A 231 5.74 -0.69 13.50
C PRO A 231 6.34 -1.62 12.44
N ARG A 232 5.51 -2.49 11.85
CA ARG A 232 5.93 -3.55 10.92
C ARG A 232 5.48 -3.30 9.48
N THR A 233 5.02 -2.08 9.21
CA THR A 233 4.70 -1.59 7.87
C THR A 233 5.88 -0.76 7.39
N TYR A 234 6.69 -1.34 6.51
CA TYR A 234 7.96 -0.75 6.05
C TYR A 234 7.89 -0.25 4.60
N ALA A 235 7.05 -0.84 3.76
CA ALA A 235 6.89 -0.50 2.35
C ALA A 235 5.44 -0.70 1.88
N LEU A 236 5.09 -0.08 0.76
CA LEU A 236 3.77 -0.17 0.12
C LEU A 236 3.77 -1.13 -1.07
N ALA A 237 4.91 -1.29 -1.73
CA ALA A 237 5.04 -2.15 -2.91
C ALA A 237 6.29 -3.02 -2.84
N PHE A 238 6.20 -4.20 -3.42
CA PHE A 238 7.25 -5.22 -3.37
C PHE A 238 7.54 -5.75 -4.77
N TYR A 239 8.83 -5.85 -5.10
CA TYR A 239 9.34 -6.41 -6.32
C TYR A 239 9.85 -7.84 -6.08
N SER A 240 9.71 -8.71 -7.07
CA SER A 240 10.42 -9.99 -7.10
C SER A 240 10.92 -10.29 -8.50
N GLN A 241 12.19 -10.65 -8.62
CA GLN A 241 12.78 -11.13 -9.87
C GLN A 241 12.15 -12.45 -10.32
N LYS A 242 11.71 -13.29 -9.38
CA LYS A 242 11.00 -14.55 -9.67
C LYS A 242 9.49 -14.31 -9.56
N PRO A 243 8.70 -14.52 -10.63
CA PRO A 243 7.26 -14.31 -10.55
C PRO A 243 6.62 -15.09 -9.39
N ALA A 244 5.76 -14.42 -8.63
CA ALA A 244 5.03 -14.99 -7.51
C ALA A 244 3.60 -14.47 -7.48
N ALA A 245 2.71 -15.15 -6.77
CA ALA A 245 1.34 -14.69 -6.58
C ALA A 245 1.13 -14.33 -5.10
N PRO A 246 0.69 -13.12 -4.75
CA PRO A 246 0.41 -12.79 -3.37
C PRO A 246 -0.98 -13.29 -2.97
N VAL A 247 -1.24 -13.38 -1.67
CA VAL A 247 -2.60 -13.57 -1.15
C VAL A 247 -3.44 -12.30 -1.34
N LYS A 248 -4.77 -12.41 -1.21
CA LYS A 248 -5.77 -11.32 -1.36
C LYS A 248 -5.58 -10.02 -0.57
N LEU A 249 -4.56 -9.94 0.29
CA LEU A 249 -4.15 -8.75 1.03
C LEU A 249 -3.28 -7.81 0.20
N LEU A 250 -2.86 -8.25 -0.99
CA LEU A 250 -2.13 -7.46 -1.96
C LEU A 250 -2.78 -7.57 -3.35
N TRP A 251 -2.37 -6.66 -4.22
CA TRP A 251 -2.60 -6.66 -5.65
C TRP A 251 -1.35 -7.13 -6.38
N SER A 252 -1.53 -7.86 -7.47
CA SER A 252 -0.51 -8.12 -8.49
C SER A 252 -0.65 -7.10 -9.60
N LEU A 253 0.42 -6.39 -9.92
CA LEU A 253 0.48 -5.50 -11.09
C LEU A 253 1.17 -6.22 -12.25
N LYS A 254 0.48 -6.33 -13.38
CA LYS A 254 1.00 -6.95 -14.60
C LYS A 254 1.88 -5.98 -15.36
N CYS A 255 3.19 -6.17 -15.27
CA CYS A 255 4.23 -5.44 -15.98
C CYS A 255 5.45 -6.35 -16.16
N ASN A 256 6.34 -6.02 -17.09
CA ASN A 256 7.61 -6.73 -17.25
C ASN A 256 8.55 -6.44 -16.06
N ALA A 257 9.59 -7.24 -15.92
CA ALA A 257 10.48 -7.19 -14.76
C ALA A 257 11.26 -5.86 -14.62
N GLU A 258 11.56 -5.17 -15.72
CA GLU A 258 12.28 -3.89 -15.66
C GLU A 258 11.35 -2.76 -15.23
N ASP A 259 10.18 -2.64 -15.86
CA ASP A 259 9.16 -1.66 -15.49
C ASP A 259 8.68 -1.85 -14.06
N ALA A 260 8.60 -3.10 -13.60
CA ALA A 260 8.27 -3.43 -12.22
C ALA A 260 9.24 -2.77 -11.21
N LYS A 261 10.54 -2.66 -11.51
CA LYS A 261 11.52 -1.98 -10.65
C LYS A 261 11.25 -0.47 -10.59
N ILE A 262 11.00 0.14 -11.74
CA ILE A 262 10.69 1.56 -11.87
C ILE A 262 9.40 1.90 -11.10
N ILE A 263 8.32 1.19 -11.40
CA ILE A 263 7.02 1.42 -10.75
C ILE A 263 7.11 1.12 -9.25
N ASN A 264 7.88 0.11 -8.83
CA ASN A 264 8.11 -0.18 -7.41
C ASN A 264 8.71 1.02 -6.65
N LEU A 265 9.70 1.71 -7.23
CA LEU A 265 10.26 2.92 -6.63
C LEU A 265 9.20 4.01 -6.46
N PHE A 266 8.36 4.24 -7.48
CA PHE A 266 7.32 5.26 -7.38
C PHE A 266 6.28 4.91 -6.31
N LEU A 267 5.83 3.66 -6.28
CA LEU A 267 4.84 3.21 -5.32
C LEU A 267 5.35 3.25 -3.88
N ASN A 268 6.66 3.18 -3.67
CA ASN A 268 7.29 3.37 -2.36
C ASN A 268 7.70 4.82 -2.06
N SER A 269 7.55 5.75 -3.01
CA SER A 269 7.83 7.18 -2.83
C SER A 269 6.81 7.86 -1.90
N THR A 270 7.17 9.03 -1.40
CA THR A 270 6.33 9.89 -0.59
C THR A 270 5.22 10.55 -1.42
N ILE A 271 5.45 10.73 -2.73
CA ILE A 271 4.42 11.20 -3.67
C ILE A 271 3.25 10.18 -3.70
N ASN A 272 3.57 8.89 -3.83
CA ASN A 272 2.54 7.85 -3.77
C ASN A 272 1.96 7.67 -2.36
N LEU A 273 2.78 7.81 -1.31
CA LEU A 273 2.27 7.77 0.07
C LEU A 273 1.22 8.86 0.32
N LEU A 274 1.41 10.06 -0.24
CA LEU A 274 0.44 11.15 -0.17
C LEU A 274 -0.85 10.81 -0.93
N GLN A 275 -0.76 10.20 -2.13
CA GLN A 275 -1.94 9.67 -2.85
C GLN A 275 -2.68 8.64 -2.01
N VAL A 276 -1.96 7.69 -1.41
CA VAL A 276 -2.52 6.67 -0.53
C VAL A 276 -3.26 7.31 0.65
N LEU A 277 -2.67 8.30 1.29
CA LEU A 277 -3.31 8.99 2.41
C LEU A 277 -4.58 9.71 1.96
N LEU A 278 -4.51 10.51 0.88
CA LEU A 278 -5.64 11.34 0.46
C LEU A 278 -6.77 10.54 -0.20
N GLN A 279 -6.47 9.48 -0.93
CA GLN A 279 -7.45 8.78 -1.77
C GLN A 279 -7.95 7.46 -1.17
N ARG A 280 -7.46 7.04 -0.01
CA ARG A 280 -7.85 5.77 0.66
C ARG A 280 -9.36 5.61 0.81
N ALA A 281 -9.80 4.36 0.83
CA ALA A 281 -11.02 3.99 1.53
C ALA A 281 -10.70 3.90 3.02
N GLU A 282 -11.23 4.82 3.82
CA GLU A 282 -11.07 4.79 5.27
C GLU A 282 -11.84 3.61 5.87
N THR A 283 -11.18 2.87 6.76
CA THR A 283 -11.83 1.77 7.49
C THR A 283 -11.82 2.00 8.99
N ARG A 284 -10.65 2.28 9.58
CA ARG A 284 -10.49 2.67 10.98
C ARG A 284 -9.16 3.41 11.20
N GLY A 285 -9.21 4.73 11.31
CA GLY A 285 -8.03 5.58 11.52
C GLY A 285 -6.89 5.28 10.54
N ALA A 286 -5.74 4.85 11.03
CA ALA A 286 -4.56 4.54 10.20
C ALA A 286 -4.68 3.21 9.41
N PHE A 287 -5.73 2.42 9.63
CA PHE A 287 -6.02 1.24 8.81
C PHE A 287 -6.70 1.67 7.51
N ILE A 288 -5.99 1.48 6.41
CA ILE A 288 -6.37 1.96 5.09
C ILE A 288 -6.75 0.81 4.16
N GLY A 289 -7.72 1.07 3.29
CA GLY A 289 -8.09 0.21 2.18
C GLY A 289 -7.78 0.86 0.84
N LEU A 290 -7.13 0.10 -0.05
CA LEU A 290 -6.90 0.45 -1.46
C LEU A 290 -7.67 -0.53 -2.34
N PRO A 291 -9.01 -0.37 -2.48
CA PRO A 291 -9.79 -1.16 -3.42
C PRO A 291 -9.34 -0.88 -4.87
N GLU A 292 -9.71 -1.77 -5.78
CA GLU A 292 -9.24 -1.75 -7.17
C GLU A 292 -9.56 -0.42 -7.87
N TYR A 293 -10.79 0.07 -7.75
CA TYR A 293 -11.22 1.32 -8.41
C TYR A 293 -10.43 2.55 -7.94
N ILE A 294 -10.02 2.60 -6.67
CA ILE A 294 -9.15 3.67 -6.15
C ILE A 294 -7.76 3.53 -6.77
N LEU A 295 -7.22 2.31 -6.75
CA LEU A 295 -5.86 2.06 -7.23
C LEU A 295 -5.76 2.29 -8.76
N GLN A 296 -6.79 1.95 -9.53
CA GLN A 296 -6.86 2.19 -10.98
C GLN A 296 -6.73 3.67 -11.35
N ASP A 297 -7.20 4.57 -10.48
CA ASP A 297 -7.16 6.02 -10.67
C ASP A 297 -5.89 6.69 -10.12
N PHE A 298 -5.00 5.93 -9.46
CA PHE A 298 -3.73 6.48 -9.00
C PHE A 298 -2.90 6.99 -10.17
N SER A 299 -2.30 8.17 -9.98
CA SER A 299 -1.37 8.75 -10.94
C SER A 299 0.02 8.18 -10.71
N ILE A 300 0.55 7.48 -11.71
CA ILE A 300 1.86 6.83 -11.67
C ILE A 300 2.68 7.19 -12.92
N PRO A 301 4.01 7.08 -12.87
CA PRO A 301 4.84 7.29 -14.04
C PRO A 301 4.53 6.23 -15.09
N ASP A 302 4.36 6.66 -16.34
CA ASP A 302 4.35 5.76 -17.49
C ASP A 302 5.80 5.41 -17.87
N PRO A 303 6.28 4.17 -17.67
CA PRO A 303 7.65 3.81 -17.99
C PRO A 303 8.00 4.00 -19.46
N SER A 304 7.02 3.98 -20.38
CA SER A 304 7.26 4.20 -21.82
C SER A 304 7.54 5.66 -22.16
N SER A 305 7.12 6.60 -21.30
CA SER A 305 7.34 8.04 -21.45
C SER A 305 8.71 8.51 -20.91
N LEU A 306 9.46 7.61 -20.26
CA LEU A 306 10.76 7.91 -19.67
C LEU A 306 11.87 7.82 -20.73
N SER A 307 12.77 8.81 -20.75
CA SER A 307 13.96 8.73 -21.59
C SER A 307 14.90 7.60 -21.12
N ILE A 308 15.76 7.12 -22.01
CA ILE A 308 16.78 6.09 -21.70
C ILE A 308 17.63 6.49 -20.48
N LYS A 309 18.01 7.77 -20.39
CA LYS A 309 18.78 8.31 -19.27
C LYS A 309 18.00 8.25 -17.95
N GLU A 310 16.72 8.61 -17.97
CA GLU A 310 15.86 8.58 -16.78
C GLU A 310 15.60 7.15 -16.31
N ARG A 311 15.33 6.23 -17.24
CA ARG A 311 15.25 4.80 -16.95
C ARG A 311 16.54 4.29 -16.30
N GLY A 312 17.70 4.59 -16.90
CA GLY A 312 19.00 4.19 -16.36
C GLY A 312 19.25 4.69 -14.93
N VAL A 313 18.88 5.94 -14.64
CA VAL A 313 18.98 6.52 -13.29
C VAL A 313 18.08 5.77 -12.30
N LEU A 314 16.82 5.50 -12.67
CA LEU A 314 15.87 4.84 -11.79
C LEU A 314 16.20 3.36 -11.56
N ILE A 315 16.61 2.64 -12.59
CA ILE A 315 17.08 1.24 -12.46
C ILE A 315 18.33 1.18 -11.58
N SER A 316 19.31 2.05 -11.82
CA SER A 316 20.51 2.12 -10.97
C SER A 316 20.17 2.44 -9.52
N LEU A 317 19.19 3.33 -9.29
CA LEU A 317 18.71 3.62 -7.94
C LEU A 317 18.05 2.39 -7.30
N PHE A 318 17.18 1.69 -8.03
CA PHE A 318 16.54 0.47 -7.56
C PHE A 318 17.59 -0.54 -7.09
N GLU A 319 18.59 -0.85 -7.93
CA GLU A 319 19.62 -1.83 -7.58
C GLU A 319 20.41 -1.45 -6.31
N ARG A 320 20.60 -0.15 -6.04
CA ARG A 320 21.27 0.30 -4.80
C ARG A 320 20.41 0.16 -3.55
N VAL A 321 19.09 0.32 -3.67
CA VAL A 321 18.19 0.41 -2.50
C VAL A 321 17.36 -0.84 -2.26
N LYS A 322 17.29 -1.76 -3.23
CA LYS A 322 16.39 -2.92 -3.22
C LYS A 322 16.51 -3.81 -1.99
N ASP A 323 17.73 -3.95 -1.47
CA ASP A 323 18.11 -4.83 -0.36
C ASP A 323 18.27 -4.11 0.98
N VAL A 324 18.10 -2.79 1.02
CA VAL A 324 18.23 -2.02 2.24
C VAL A 324 17.04 -2.32 3.16
N ARG A 325 17.33 -2.72 4.40
CA ARG A 325 16.30 -2.87 5.44
C ARG A 325 15.77 -1.51 5.84
N LEU A 326 14.46 -1.31 5.68
CA LEU A 326 13.76 -0.08 5.95
C LEU A 326 13.13 -0.11 7.36
N PRO A 327 13.22 0.98 8.14
CA PRO A 327 12.41 1.13 9.33
C PRO A 327 10.94 1.35 8.95
N SER A 328 10.02 1.41 9.92
CA SER A 328 8.58 1.62 9.61
C SER A 328 8.36 2.89 8.77
N ILE A 329 7.29 2.95 7.96
CA ILE A 329 6.99 4.13 7.13
C ILE A 329 6.98 5.41 7.97
N LEU A 330 6.35 5.36 9.14
CA LEU A 330 6.32 6.51 10.06
C LEU A 330 7.73 6.93 10.51
N GLU A 331 8.59 5.96 10.83
CA GLU A 331 9.97 6.24 11.23
C GLU A 331 10.80 6.78 10.06
N GLN A 332 10.58 6.28 8.84
CA GLN A 332 11.23 6.80 7.64
C GLN A 332 10.94 8.29 7.43
N LEU A 333 9.70 8.72 7.66
CA LEU A 333 9.31 10.13 7.55
C LEU A 333 9.95 10.97 8.66
N ARG A 334 9.85 10.52 9.92
CA ARG A 334 10.38 11.25 11.09
C ARG A 334 11.88 11.47 11.02
N THR A 335 12.62 10.46 10.57
CA THR A 335 14.08 10.49 10.47
C THR A 335 14.60 10.97 9.12
N LYS A 336 13.69 11.29 8.18
CA LYS A 336 14.04 11.65 6.80
C LYS A 336 14.94 10.59 6.15
N HIS A 337 14.58 9.32 6.32
CA HIS A 337 15.45 8.17 6.04
C HIS A 337 16.10 8.27 4.65
N PRO A 338 17.43 8.06 4.54
CA PRO A 338 18.18 8.34 3.31
C PRO A 338 17.65 7.63 2.07
N VAL A 339 17.21 6.38 2.21
CA VAL A 339 16.62 5.62 1.08
C VAL A 339 15.36 6.30 0.57
N ARG A 340 14.40 6.65 1.44
CA ARG A 340 13.17 7.34 1.04
C ARG A 340 13.50 8.67 0.39
N ARG A 341 14.42 9.45 0.98
CA ARG A 341 14.87 10.73 0.42
C ARG A 341 15.51 10.58 -0.96
N SER A 342 16.29 9.52 -1.17
CA SER A 342 16.90 9.24 -2.48
C SER A 342 15.86 8.88 -3.55
N ILE A 343 14.85 8.09 -3.19
CA ILE A 343 13.72 7.74 -4.05
C ILE A 343 12.93 8.98 -4.44
N ASP A 344 12.57 9.80 -3.45
CA ASP A 344 11.75 10.98 -3.67
C ASP A 344 12.45 12.05 -4.50
N ARG A 345 13.74 12.34 -4.22
CA ARG A 345 14.53 13.27 -5.03
C ARG A 345 14.66 12.79 -6.48
N ALA A 346 14.85 11.49 -6.70
CA ALA A 346 14.91 10.94 -8.05
C ALA A 346 13.60 11.15 -8.80
N TRP A 347 12.45 10.91 -8.14
CA TRP A 347 11.15 11.15 -8.75
C TRP A 347 10.86 12.61 -9.02
N LEU A 348 11.10 13.52 -8.07
CA LEU A 348 10.93 14.95 -8.29
C LEU A 348 11.75 15.43 -9.50
N LYS A 349 13.00 14.94 -9.63
CA LYS A 349 13.85 15.25 -10.79
C LYS A 349 13.29 14.69 -12.09
N VAL A 350 12.89 13.42 -12.14
CA VAL A 350 12.37 12.76 -13.35
C VAL A 350 11.04 13.36 -13.83
N LEU A 351 10.19 13.74 -12.88
CA LEU A 351 8.91 14.42 -13.13
C LEU A 351 9.10 15.90 -13.49
N GLY A 352 10.33 16.43 -13.36
CA GLY A 352 10.67 17.77 -13.79
C GLY A 352 10.28 18.87 -12.80
N TYR A 353 10.13 18.54 -11.52
CA TYR A 353 9.89 19.52 -10.46
C TYR A 353 10.99 20.60 -10.46
N LYS A 354 10.59 21.87 -10.39
CA LYS A 354 11.49 23.03 -10.51
C LYS A 354 11.72 23.78 -9.20
N GLY A 355 10.94 23.51 -8.16
CA GLY A 355 11.10 24.12 -6.85
C GLY A 355 12.27 23.53 -6.05
N ASP A 356 12.42 24.01 -4.82
CA ASP A 356 13.36 23.45 -3.86
C ASP A 356 12.85 22.09 -3.36
N ALA A 357 13.40 21.02 -3.95
CA ALA A 357 13.06 19.66 -3.60
C ALA A 357 13.33 19.34 -2.13
N ASP A 358 14.35 19.93 -1.51
CA ASP A 358 14.72 19.61 -0.14
C ASP A 358 13.79 20.27 0.87
N SER A 359 13.43 21.53 0.64
CA SER A 359 12.42 22.23 1.42
C SER A 359 11.04 21.57 1.29
N LEU A 360 10.63 21.20 0.06
CA LEU A 360 9.38 20.48 -0.18
C LEU A 360 9.34 19.15 0.60
N LEU A 361 10.37 18.32 0.47
CA LEU A 361 10.43 17.01 1.12
C LEU A 361 10.44 17.14 2.65
N ASP A 362 11.14 18.14 3.19
CA ASP A 362 11.14 18.40 4.63
C ASP A 362 9.75 18.76 5.15
N LYS A 363 9.02 19.66 4.46
CA LYS A 363 7.63 20.01 4.80
C LYS A 363 6.71 18.79 4.68
N LEU A 364 6.86 18.02 3.60
CA LEU A 364 6.00 16.88 3.30
C LEU A 364 6.19 15.74 4.30
N TYR A 365 7.43 15.42 4.66
CA TYR A 365 7.73 14.35 5.62
C TYR A 365 7.17 14.67 7.01
N LYS A 366 7.36 15.91 7.46
CA LYS A 366 6.78 16.38 8.73
C LYS A 366 5.26 16.27 8.72
N SER A 367 4.61 16.87 7.71
CA SER A 367 3.16 16.88 7.60
C SER A 367 2.57 15.46 7.54
N LEU A 368 3.16 14.56 6.74
CA LEU A 368 2.68 13.17 6.64
C LEU A 368 2.89 12.38 7.93
N ALA A 369 4.02 12.58 8.62
CA ALA A 369 4.26 11.93 9.91
C ALA A 369 3.22 12.37 10.95
N ASP A 370 2.90 13.67 11.01
CA ASP A 370 1.91 14.24 11.91
C ASP A 370 0.50 13.71 11.62
N GLU A 371 0.11 13.60 10.33
CA GLU A 371 -1.17 12.99 9.93
C GLU A 371 -1.26 11.51 10.32
N ILE A 372 -0.22 10.71 10.06
CA ILE A 372 -0.20 9.29 10.43
C ILE A 372 -0.30 9.12 11.95
N LEU A 373 0.38 9.98 12.73
CA LEU A 373 0.29 9.99 14.19
C LEU A 373 -1.09 10.39 14.68
N LEU A 374 -1.75 11.36 14.04
CA LEU A 374 -3.14 11.72 14.35
C LEU A 374 -4.07 10.53 14.11
N LEU A 375 -4.00 9.91 12.93
CA LEU A 375 -4.80 8.72 12.61
C LEU A 375 -4.57 7.57 13.61
N LYS A 376 -3.32 7.38 14.06
CA LYS A 376 -2.98 6.41 15.10
C LYS A 376 -3.64 6.71 16.45
N ARG A 377 -3.72 7.99 16.85
CA ARG A 377 -4.39 8.40 18.09
C ARG A 377 -5.90 8.14 18.01
N LEU A 378 -6.53 8.52 16.89
CA LEU A 378 -7.96 8.27 16.66
C LEU A 378 -8.33 6.79 16.72
N MET A 379 -7.43 5.88 16.33
CA MET A 379 -7.67 4.43 16.47
C MET A 379 -7.76 3.95 17.92
N LYS A 380 -6.99 4.58 18.83
CA LYS A 380 -6.96 4.26 20.27
C LYS A 380 -8.20 4.77 21.01
N GLU A 381 -8.75 5.89 20.56
CA GLU A 381 -9.94 6.53 21.14
C GLU A 381 -11.25 5.82 20.75
N GLY A 382 -11.23 4.99 19.71
CA GLY A 382 -12.36 4.14 19.30
C GLY A 382 -12.34 2.72 19.89
N VAL A 383 -11.84 2.55 21.13
CA VAL A 383 -11.92 1.30 21.92
C VAL A 383 -12.85 1.49 23.09
#